data_AF-A0A1Q8R195-F1
#
_entry.id   AF-A0A1Q8R195-F1
#
_cell.length_a   1.000
_cell.length_b   1.000
_cell.length_c   1.000
_cell.angle_alpha   90.00
_cell.angle_beta   90.00
_cell.angle_gamma   90.00
#
_symmetry.space_group_name_H-M   'P 1'
#
loop_
_entity.id
_entity.type
_entity.pdbx_description
1 polymer ?
#
loop_
_entity_poly.entity_id
_entity_poly.type
_entity_poly.pdbx_seq_one_letter_code
_entity_poly.pdbx_strand_id
1 'polypeptide(L)' 'MAEADHLQLLDVLDAHSGPVLLPGYDHPIYDERLKHCKRETKSVKAEADRDRQEILWINPLAASNYQERQLSLFG' A
#
# COMPACT_ATOMS: atom_id res chain seq x y z
N MET A 1 -0.79 17.18 -3.61
CA MET A 1 0.63 16.84 -3.44
C MET A 1 1.28 16.93 -4.81
N ALA A 2 2.50 17.45 -4.90
CA ALA A 2 3.23 17.51 -6.17
C ALA A 2 3.82 16.13 -6.50
N GLU A 3 3.97 15.79 -7.78
CA GLU A 3 4.60 14.53 -8.21
C GLU A 3 5.98 14.28 -7.56
N ALA A 4 6.73 15.36 -7.29
CA ALA A 4 8.02 15.28 -6.60
C ALA A 4 7.93 14.68 -5.19
N ASP A 5 6.85 14.96 -4.46
CA ASP A 5 6.63 14.45 -3.10
C ASP A 5 6.38 12.93 -3.14
N HIS A 6 5.62 12.48 -4.13
CA HIS A 6 5.37 11.05 -4.38
C HIS A 6 6.65 10.31 -4.78
N LEU A 7 7.50 10.92 -5.60
CA LEU A 7 8.79 10.33 -5.98
C LEU A 7 9.75 10.20 -4.79
N GLN A 8 9.82 11.23 -3.94
CA GLN A 8 10.68 11.18 -2.75
C GLN A 8 10.20 10.12 -1.75
N LEU A 9 8.88 9.99 -1.56
CA LEU A 9 8.31 8.91 -0.76
C LEU A 9 8.69 7.53 -1.30
N LEU A 10 8.57 7.34 -2.62
CA LEU A 10 8.92 6.08 -3.29
C LEU A 10 10.41 5.74 -3.17
N ASP A 11 11.28 6.75 -3.22
CA ASP A 11 12.73 6.56 -3.04
C ASP A 11 13.07 6.06 -1.63
N VAL A 12 12.45 6.67 -0.60
CA VAL A 12 12.62 6.23 0.79
C VAL A 12 12.09 4.81 1.00
N LEU A 13 10.96 4.47 0.35
CA LEU A 13 10.38 3.13 0.43
C LEU A 13 11.29 2.06 -0.19
N ASP A 14 11.93 2.37 -1.31
CA ASP A 14 12.86 1.47 -2.00
C ASP A 14 14.15 1.26 -1.18
N ALA A 15 14.65 2.33 -0.55
CA ALA A 15 15.80 2.27 0.35
C ALA A 15 15.51 1.56 1.69
N HIS A 16 14.23 1.37 2.05
CA HIS A 16 13.85 0.79 3.33
C HIS A 16 13.93 -0.76 3.30
N SER A 17 14.87 -1.33 4.05
CA SER A 17 15.07 -2.78 4.12
C SER A 17 14.07 -3.54 5.02
N GLY A 18 13.08 -2.86 5.60
CA GLY A 18 12.06 -3.44 6.49
C GLY A 18 10.72 -3.72 5.81
N PRO A 19 9.77 -4.39 6.51
CA PRO A 19 8.42 -4.58 6.00
C PRO A 19 7.65 -3.25 5.97
N VAL A 20 7.02 -2.94 4.83
CA VAL A 20 6.25 -1.70 4.64
C VAL A 20 4.89 -1.97 4.04
N LEU A 21 3.87 -1.30 4.60
CA LEU A 21 2.54 -1.19 4.05
C LEU A 21 2.27 0.28 3.72
N LEU A 22 1.98 0.55 2.46
CA LEU A 22 1.67 1.89 1.97
C LEU A 22 0.19 1.94 1.55
N PRO A 23 -0.67 2.70 2.24
CA PRO A 23 -2.01 3.00 1.73
C PRO A 23 -1.86 3.84 0.45
N GLY A 24 -2.37 3.32 -0.64
CA GLY A 24 -2.16 3.84 -1.98
C GLY A 24 -3.39 4.51 -2.59
N TYR A 25 -3.11 5.26 -3.65
CA TYR A 25 -4.09 5.74 -4.61
C TYR A 25 -3.79 5.08 -5.97
N ASP A 26 -4.81 4.91 -6.80
CA ASP A 26 -4.61 4.44 -8.17
C ASP A 26 -3.90 5.57 -8.95
N HIS A 27 -2.60 5.40 -9.20
CA HIS A 27 -1.82 6.35 -9.99
C HIS A 27 -0.76 5.59 -10.80
N PRO A 28 -0.53 5.96 -12.08
CA PRO A 28 0.40 5.26 -12.96
C PRO A 28 1.84 5.15 -12.40
N ILE A 29 2.31 6.20 -11.72
CA ILE A 29 3.65 6.24 -11.12
C ILE A 29 3.81 5.16 -10.03
N TYR A 30 2.76 4.93 -9.22
CA TYR A 30 2.79 3.88 -8.21
C TYR A 30 2.80 2.50 -8.86
N ASP A 31 2.00 2.29 -9.91
CA ASP A 31 1.93 1.02 -10.62
C ASP A 31 3.30 0.62 -11.21
N GLU A 32 3.99 1.57 -11.85
CA GLU A 32 5.32 1.34 -12.43
C GLU A 32 6.41 1.09 -11.38
N ARG A 33 6.40 1.88 -10.28
CA ARG A 33 7.46 1.83 -9.25
C ARG A 33 7.25 0.70 -8.24
N LEU A 34 6.00 0.42 -7.88
CA LEU A 34 5.62 -0.60 -6.91
C LEU A 34 5.17 -1.91 -7.55
N LYS A 35 5.48 -2.15 -8.84
CA LYS A 35 5.23 -3.43 -9.53
C LYS A 35 5.78 -4.68 -8.82
N HIS A 36 6.81 -4.50 -7.99
CA HIS A 36 7.43 -5.56 -7.21
C HIS A 36 6.73 -5.78 -5.85
N CYS A 37 5.87 -4.84 -5.44
CA CYS A 37 5.02 -4.93 -4.26
C CYS A 37 3.70 -5.63 -4.61
N LYS A 38 3.11 -6.28 -3.61
CA LYS A 38 1.76 -6.83 -3.71
C LYS A 38 0.73 -5.71 -3.55
N ARG A 39 -0.12 -5.52 -4.56
CA ARG A 39 -1.28 -4.63 -4.50
C ARG A 39 -2.50 -5.39 -3.98
N GLU A 40 -3.12 -4.89 -2.91
CA GLU A 40 -4.42 -5.35 -2.43
C GLU A 40 -5.44 -4.22 -2.53
N THR A 41 -6.57 -4.49 -3.17
CA THR A 41 -7.68 -3.55 -3.26
C THR A 41 -8.86 -4.08 -2.46
N LYS A 42 -9.38 -3.27 -1.55
CA LYS A 42 -10.54 -3.59 -0.73
C LYS A 42 -11.66 -2.59 -0.99
N SER A 43 -12.77 -3.07 -1.52
CA SER A 43 -14.02 -2.30 -1.56
C SER A 43 -14.66 -2.29 -0.20
N VAL A 44 -14.78 -1.11 0.40
CA VAL A 44 -15.48 -0.89 1.66
C VAL A 44 -16.76 -0.15 1.36
N LYS A 45 -17.89 -0.72 1.77
CA LYS A 45 -19.18 -0.03 1.77
C LYS A 45 -19.17 0.99 2.91
N ALA A 46 -19.07 2.28 2.57
CA ALA A 46 -19.35 3.34 3.53
C ALA A 46 -20.86 3.44 3.77
N GLU A 47 -21.26 3.90 4.97
CA GLU A 47 -22.66 4.02 5.44
C GLU A 47 -23.55 4.96 4.58
N ALA A 48 -23.03 5.55 3.51
CA ALA A 48 -23.68 6.55 2.67
C ALA A 48 -23.68 6.23 1.16
N ASP A 49 -23.78 4.95 0.79
CA ASP A 49 -23.91 4.48 -0.62
C ASP A 49 -22.78 4.98 -1.54
N ARG A 50 -21.57 5.13 -0.99
CA ARG A 50 -20.35 5.39 -1.77
C ARG A 50 -19.43 4.20 -1.60
N ASP A 51 -19.26 3.42 -2.67
CA ASP A 51 -18.22 2.39 -2.71
C ASP A 51 -16.87 3.11 -2.65
N ARG A 52 -16.14 2.90 -1.55
CA ARG A 52 -14.77 3.39 -1.44
C ARG A 52 -13.85 2.22 -1.72
N GLN A 53 -13.05 2.35 -2.77
CA GLN A 53 -11.95 1.43 -3.03
C GLN A 53 -10.71 1.93 -2.29
N GLU A 54 -10.24 1.14 -1.34
CA GLU A 54 -8.96 1.36 -0.67
C GLU A 54 -7.91 0.47 -1.34
N ILE A 55 -6.81 1.06 -1.76
CA ILE A 55 -5.67 0.35 -2.35
C ILE A 55 -4.56 0.31 -1.31
N LEU A 56 -3.92 -0.84 -1.18
CA LEU A 56 -2.80 -1.06 -0.27
C LEU A 56 -1.65 -1.69 -1.05
N TRP A 57 -0.46 -1.13 -0.93
CA TRP A 57 0.76 -1.69 -1.48
C TRP A 57 1.59 -2.29 -0.35
N ILE A 58 1.94 -3.56 -0.49
CA ILE A 58 2.65 -4.33 0.51
C ILE A 58 3.98 -4.78 -0.11
N ASN A 59 5.10 -4.33 0.44
CA ASN A 59 6.40 -4.75 -0.07
C ASN A 59 6.63 -6.26 0.15
N PRO A 60 7.51 -6.93 -0.62
CA PRO A 60 7.66 -8.37 -0.56
C PRO A 60 8.04 -8.89 0.83
N LEU A 61 8.85 -8.12 1.59
CA LEU A 61 9.21 -8.45 2.97
C LEU A 61 7.98 -8.45 3.89
N ALA A 62 7.10 -7.45 3.78
CA ALA A 62 5.85 -7.43 4.53
C ALA A 62 4.91 -8.55 4.07
N ALA A 63 4.85 -8.85 2.77
CA ALA A 63 3.98 -9.89 2.23
C ALA A 63 4.37 -11.30 2.71
N SER A 64 5.68 -11.59 2.78
CA SER A 64 6.18 -12.85 3.35
C SER A 64 5.91 -12.94 4.85
N ASN A 65 6.08 -11.84 5.59
CA ASN A 65 5.85 -11.82 7.04
C ASN A 65 4.36 -11.79 7.42
N TYR A 66 3.46 -11.40 6.49
CA TYR A 66 2.02 -11.30 6.73
C TYR A 66 1.37 -12.67 7.02
N GLN A 67 1.96 -13.76 6.51
CA GLN A 67 1.47 -15.11 6.82
C GLN A 67 1.72 -15.53 8.28
N GLU A 68 2.69 -14.91 8.97
CA GLU A 68 3.10 -15.34 10.31
C GLU A 68 2.51 -14.47 11.43
N ARG A 69 1.99 -13.28 11.12
CA ARG A 69 1.46 -12.35 12.14
C ARG A 69 0.19 -11.69 11.65
N GLN A 70 -0.93 -12.41 11.74
CA GLN A 70 -2.24 -11.78 11.87
C GLN A 70 -2.22 -10.97 13.19
N LEU A 71 -1.71 -9.74 13.14
CA LEU A 71 -1.96 -8.77 14.20
C LEU A 71 -3.46 -8.49 14.15
N SER A 72 -4.18 -8.98 15.15
CA SER A 72 -5.52 -8.51 15.49
C SER A 72 -5.44 -7.01 15.73
N LEU A 73 -5.56 -6.21 14.66
CA LEU A 73 -5.54 -4.75 14.72
C LEU A 73 -6.91 -4.17 15.12
N PHE A 74 -7.77 -5.01 15.67
CA PHE A 74 -9.04 -4.66 16.29
C PHE A 74 -9.18 -5.53 17.54
N GLY A 75 -8.54 -5.08 18.62
CA GLY A 75 -8.73 -5.56 19.98
C GLY A 75 -9.11 -4.39 20.87
#